data_AF-A0A520I5G4-F1
#
_entry.id   AF-A0A520I5G4-F1
#
_cell.length_a   1.000
_cell.length_b   1.000
_cell.length_c   1.000
_cell.angle_alpha   90.00
_cell.angle_beta   90.00
_cell.angle_gamma   90.00
#
_symmetry.space_group_name_H-M   'P 1'
#
loop_
_entity.id
_entity.type
_entity.pdbx_description
1 polymer ?
#
loop_
_entity_poly.entity_id
_entity_poly.type
_entity_poly.pdbx_seq_one_letter_code
_entity_poly.pdbx_strand_id
1 'polypeptide(L)'
;MNHQFCFSRKELLVFITLCFISFQSVCQQVSRKSGESASQFIGRLKPAGTILAHPEVETSSLIQNTPAIIALYGYPTDKADSLSFTKIMGHVYIQTQTGSYRDIQFGPIDEDGGSPEVLSVFFANANKDKVSELIVLTKYPQRHYDYTGDLYETHIYTLTTKNNQLTYLEKLSEKFGGCECEYKDGRKERAIYKNAKDIKTRLKKMGY
;
A
#
# COMPACT_ATOMS: atom_id res chain seq x y z
N MET A 1 13.31 -28.54 48.79
CA MET A 1 13.74 -27.16 49.09
C MET A 1 12.82 -26.23 48.30
N ASN A 2 11.77 -25.73 48.93
CA ASN A 2 10.79 -24.83 48.31
C ASN A 2 11.08 -23.41 48.79
N HIS A 3 11.60 -22.55 47.92
CA HIS A 3 11.69 -21.12 48.18
C HIS A 3 10.34 -20.48 47.87
N GLN A 4 9.60 -20.16 48.92
CA GLN A 4 8.35 -19.42 48.86
C GLN A 4 8.71 -17.92 48.86
N PHE A 5 8.62 -17.28 47.69
CA PHE A 5 8.78 -15.83 47.58
C PHE A 5 7.55 -15.13 48.15
N CYS A 6 7.75 -14.40 49.26
CA CYS A 6 6.72 -13.59 49.92
C CYS A 6 6.83 -12.15 49.40
N PHE A 7 5.98 -11.77 48.44
CA PHE A 7 5.89 -10.39 47.97
C PHE A 7 5.02 -9.55 48.91
N SER A 8 5.51 -8.37 49.30
CA SER A 8 4.81 -7.46 50.20
C SER A 8 3.65 -6.75 49.48
N ARG A 9 2.54 -6.51 50.20
CA ARG A 9 1.33 -5.80 49.69
C ARG A 9 1.61 -4.42 49.06
N LYS A 10 2.75 -3.78 49.38
CA LYS A 10 3.14 -2.49 48.81
C LYS A 10 3.84 -2.62 47.45
N GLU A 11 4.50 -3.74 47.19
CA GLU A 11 5.18 -4.00 45.91
C GLU A 11 4.21 -4.50 44.83
N LEU A 12 3.12 -5.16 45.25
CA LEU A 12 2.04 -5.57 44.35
C LEU A 12 1.29 -4.38 43.72
N LEU A 13 1.17 -3.26 44.45
CA LEU A 13 0.53 -2.02 43.97
C LEU A 13 1.40 -1.26 42.96
N VAL A 14 2.73 -1.30 43.09
CA VAL A 14 3.65 -0.68 42.13
C VAL A 14 3.69 -1.46 40.82
N PHE A 15 3.59 -2.80 40.88
CA PHE A 15 3.56 -3.64 39.67
C PHE A 15 2.27 -3.50 38.86
N ILE A 16 1.10 -3.35 39.52
CA ILE A 16 -0.19 -3.18 38.83
C ILE A 16 -0.29 -1.80 38.14
N THR A 17 0.40 -0.78 38.66
CA THR A 17 0.37 0.58 38.06
C THR A 17 1.25 0.67 36.80
N LEU A 18 2.29 -0.16 36.66
CA LEU A 18 3.14 -0.19 35.46
C LEU A 18 2.54 -0.96 34.27
N CYS A 19 1.56 -1.84 34.50
CA CYS A 19 0.91 -2.60 33.41
C CYS A 19 -0.22 -1.83 32.70
N PHE A 20 -0.55 -0.61 33.14
CA PHE A 20 -1.53 0.27 32.50
C PHE A 20 -0.94 1.24 31.48
N ILE A 21 0.33 1.08 31.08
CA ILE A 21 0.79 1.59 29.78
C ILE A 21 0.25 0.62 28.72
N SER A 22 -1.07 0.62 28.62
CA SER A 22 -1.81 0.00 27.53
C SER A 22 -1.20 0.49 26.23
N PHE A 23 -0.82 -0.49 25.40
CA PHE A 23 -0.57 -0.35 23.97
C PHE A 23 -1.80 0.31 23.31
N GLN A 24 -1.91 1.63 23.45
CA GLN A 24 -2.68 2.44 22.52
C GLN A 24 -1.84 2.40 21.26
N SER A 25 -2.16 1.50 20.33
CA SER A 25 -1.72 1.64 18.95
C SER A 25 -2.23 2.99 18.48
N VAL A 26 -1.41 4.04 18.63
CA VAL A 26 -1.76 5.39 18.24
C VAL A 26 -1.85 5.38 16.73
N CYS A 27 -3.07 5.21 16.25
CA CYS A 27 -3.42 5.48 14.89
C CYS A 27 -3.00 6.93 14.62
N GLN A 28 -1.95 7.12 13.80
CA GLN A 28 -1.31 8.41 13.69
C GLN A 28 -2.26 9.37 12.97
N GLN A 29 -2.82 10.30 13.75
CA GLN A 29 -3.67 11.36 13.24
C GLN A 29 -2.78 12.52 12.81
N VAL A 30 -3.01 13.01 11.60
CA VAL A 30 -2.24 14.08 10.95
C VAL A 30 -3.20 15.15 10.47
N SER A 31 -2.80 16.41 10.60
CA SER A 31 -3.66 17.54 10.21
C SER A 31 -3.14 18.21 8.95
N ARG A 32 -4.05 18.49 8.02
CA ARG A 32 -3.85 19.31 6.82
C ARG A 32 -4.08 20.77 7.18
N LYS A 33 -3.10 21.62 6.88
CA LYS A 33 -3.17 23.05 7.16
C LYS A 33 -4.20 23.71 6.24
N SER A 34 -4.76 24.84 6.67
CA SER A 34 -5.65 25.63 5.84
C SER A 34 -4.95 26.06 4.54
N GLY A 35 -5.59 25.85 3.40
CA GLY A 35 -5.04 26.15 2.07
C GLY A 35 -3.92 25.23 1.58
N GLU A 36 -3.52 24.21 2.36
CA GLU A 36 -2.49 23.25 1.96
C GLU A 36 -3.01 22.36 0.83
N SER A 37 -2.28 22.25 -0.28
CA SER A 37 -2.60 21.30 -1.36
C SER A 37 -2.32 19.86 -0.93
N ALA A 38 -2.84 18.87 -1.67
CA ALA A 38 -2.56 17.46 -1.37
C ALA A 38 -1.06 17.17 -1.48
N SER A 39 -0.41 17.64 -2.55
CA SER A 39 1.04 17.55 -2.74
C SER A 39 1.84 18.12 -1.56
N GLN A 40 1.47 19.32 -1.06
CA GLN A 40 2.14 19.93 0.09
C GLN A 40 1.94 19.12 1.37
N PHE A 41 0.71 18.64 1.59
CA PHE A 41 0.36 17.82 2.74
C PHE A 41 1.17 16.52 2.78
N ILE A 42 1.18 15.76 1.69
CA ILE A 42 1.93 14.50 1.63
C ILE A 42 3.45 14.75 1.61
N GLY A 43 3.92 15.83 0.99
CA GLY A 43 5.32 16.22 0.98
C GLY A 43 5.87 16.50 2.38
N ARG A 44 5.05 17.08 3.26
CA ARG A 44 5.38 17.31 4.67
C ARG A 44 5.38 16.03 5.51
N LEU A 45 4.53 15.07 5.18
CA LEU A 45 4.42 13.79 5.89
C LEU A 45 5.33 12.69 5.32
N LYS A 46 6.04 13.00 4.23
CA LYS A 46 6.92 12.08 3.52
C LYS A 46 7.96 11.45 4.48
N PRO A 47 8.07 10.10 4.52
CA PRO A 47 9.12 9.44 5.28
C PRO A 47 10.54 9.86 4.84
N ALA A 48 11.47 9.91 5.79
CA ALA A 48 12.86 10.26 5.52
C ALA A 48 13.49 9.28 4.51
N GLY A 49 14.32 9.82 3.60
CA GLY A 49 15.01 9.02 2.58
C GLY A 49 14.11 8.51 1.44
N THR A 50 12.83 8.90 1.40
CA THR A 50 11.91 8.49 0.33
C THR A 50 11.60 9.62 -0.64
N ILE A 51 11.09 9.24 -1.81
CA ILE A 51 10.54 10.15 -2.82
C ILE A 51 9.21 9.61 -3.33
N LEU A 52 8.42 10.46 -3.95
CA LEU A 52 7.11 10.07 -4.46
C LEU A 52 7.29 9.19 -5.71
N ALA A 53 6.77 7.96 -5.67
CA ALA A 53 6.86 6.98 -6.76
C ALA A 53 5.71 7.10 -7.78
N HIS A 54 4.65 7.83 -7.43
CA HIS A 54 3.49 8.11 -8.28
C HIS A 54 2.79 9.38 -7.78
N PRO A 55 2.26 10.25 -8.66
CA PRO A 55 1.48 11.42 -8.25
C PRO A 55 0.42 11.10 -7.19
N GLU A 56 0.16 12.01 -6.27
CA GLU A 56 -0.86 11.80 -5.26
C GLU A 56 -2.24 11.60 -5.88
N VAL A 57 -3.08 10.81 -5.19
CA VAL A 57 -4.47 10.58 -5.61
C VAL A 57 -5.40 11.11 -4.52
N GLU A 58 -6.16 12.16 -4.83
CA GLU A 58 -7.31 12.57 -4.02
C GLU A 58 -8.55 11.80 -4.48
N THR A 59 -9.31 11.26 -3.52
CA THR A 59 -10.48 10.42 -3.81
C THR A 59 -11.51 10.49 -2.70
N SER A 60 -12.74 10.10 -3.00
CA SER A 60 -13.79 9.76 -2.03
C SER A 60 -14.40 8.38 -2.30
N SER A 61 -13.72 7.56 -3.11
CA SER A 61 -14.20 6.24 -3.56
C SER A 61 -13.82 5.09 -2.63
N LEU A 62 -12.76 5.26 -1.82
CA LEU A 62 -12.26 4.22 -0.91
C LEU A 62 -13.17 4.01 0.31
N ILE A 63 -13.82 5.07 0.77
CA ILE A 63 -14.94 5.02 1.70
C ILE A 63 -15.95 6.00 1.16
N GLN A 64 -17.17 5.54 0.91
CA GLN A 64 -18.22 6.34 0.28
C GLN A 64 -18.34 7.72 0.95
N ASN A 65 -18.15 8.78 0.15
CA ASN A 65 -18.25 10.18 0.55
C ASN A 65 -17.25 10.64 1.64
N THR A 66 -16.18 9.88 1.88
CA THR A 66 -15.11 10.28 2.82
C THR A 66 -13.86 10.62 2.02
N PRO A 67 -13.39 11.88 2.03
CA PRO A 67 -12.16 12.26 1.36
C PRO A 67 -10.95 11.47 1.87
N ALA A 68 -10.10 11.07 0.94
CA ALA A 68 -8.84 10.43 1.22
C ALA A 68 -7.76 10.90 0.24
N ILE A 69 -6.51 10.87 0.69
CA ILE A 69 -5.32 11.17 -0.11
C ILE A 69 -4.43 9.94 -0.08
N ILE A 70 -3.96 9.49 -1.23
CA ILE A 70 -3.05 8.37 -1.34
C ILE A 70 -1.70 8.87 -1.83
N ALA A 71 -0.65 8.41 -1.15
CA ALA A 71 0.74 8.65 -1.53
C ALA A 71 1.49 7.32 -1.60
N LEU A 72 2.36 7.17 -2.59
CA LEU A 72 3.23 6.01 -2.72
C LEU A 72 4.67 6.51 -2.66
N TYR A 73 5.38 6.14 -1.60
CA TYR A 73 6.76 6.56 -1.36
C TYR A 73 7.71 5.44 -1.73
N GLY A 74 8.55 5.69 -2.74
CA GLY A 74 9.61 4.79 -3.16
C GLY A 74 10.89 5.02 -2.35
N TYR A 75 11.56 3.93 -2.02
CA TYR A 75 12.88 3.92 -1.38
C TYR A 75 13.93 3.83 -2.49
N PRO A 76 14.59 4.95 -2.84
CA PRO A 76 15.48 4.99 -3.98
C PRO A 76 16.64 4.02 -3.80
N THR A 77 17.10 3.42 -4.90
CA THR A 77 18.37 2.69 -4.92
C THR A 77 19.52 3.67 -5.13
N ASP A 78 20.72 3.33 -4.65
CA ASP A 78 21.94 4.13 -4.88
C ASP A 78 22.47 4.03 -6.33
N LYS A 79 21.73 3.40 -7.26
CA LYS A 79 22.19 3.19 -8.64
C LYS A 79 21.96 4.46 -9.48
N ALA A 80 23.01 4.89 -10.16
CA ALA A 80 23.21 6.28 -10.61
C ALA A 80 22.36 6.78 -11.79
N ASP A 81 21.65 5.92 -12.53
CA ASP A 81 21.21 6.31 -13.89
C ASP A 81 19.69 6.43 -14.09
N SER A 82 18.86 6.07 -13.11
CA SER A 82 17.41 6.27 -13.19
C SER A 82 16.73 6.19 -11.82
N LEU A 83 15.59 6.88 -11.68
CA LEU A 83 14.75 6.78 -10.50
C LEU A 83 14.25 5.34 -10.35
N SER A 84 14.90 4.58 -9.47
CA SER A 84 14.64 3.17 -9.22
C SER A 84 14.41 2.97 -7.73
N PHE A 85 13.59 2.00 -7.37
CA PHE A 85 13.16 1.75 -6.01
C PHE A 85 13.47 0.32 -5.58
N THR A 86 13.97 0.13 -4.35
CA THR A 86 14.05 -1.22 -3.77
C THR A 86 12.68 -1.72 -3.30
N LYS A 87 11.82 -0.79 -2.90
CA LYS A 87 10.42 -1.01 -2.55
C LYS A 87 9.64 0.28 -2.59
N ILE A 88 8.31 0.15 -2.66
CA ILE A 88 7.36 1.25 -2.56
C ILE A 88 6.42 0.97 -1.38
N MET A 89 6.29 1.95 -0.48
CA MET A 89 5.33 1.93 0.63
C MET A 89 4.17 2.86 0.32
N GLY A 90 2.95 2.37 0.48
CA GLY A 90 1.74 3.14 0.30
C GLY A 90 1.23 3.73 1.61
N HIS A 91 0.70 4.94 1.54
CA HIS A 91 -0.02 5.60 2.63
C HIS A 91 -1.39 6.05 2.13
N VAL A 92 -2.41 5.81 2.94
CA VAL A 92 -3.77 6.30 2.74
C VAL A 92 -4.15 7.18 3.91
N TYR A 93 -4.27 8.47 3.64
CA TYR A 93 -4.74 9.46 4.59
C TYR A 93 -6.26 9.58 4.46
N ILE A 94 -7.02 8.96 5.37
CA ILE A 94 -8.49 8.99 5.36
C ILE A 94 -8.98 10.10 6.28
N GLN A 95 -9.83 10.99 5.78
CA GLN A 95 -10.36 12.08 6.58
C GLN A 95 -11.24 11.56 7.72
N THR A 96 -10.93 11.97 8.95
CA THR A 96 -11.72 11.66 10.15
C THR A 96 -12.57 12.84 10.58
N GLN A 97 -12.06 14.06 10.37
CA GLN A 97 -12.73 15.34 10.60
C GLN A 97 -12.22 16.36 9.57
N THR A 98 -12.88 17.50 9.41
CA THR A 98 -12.40 18.56 8.50
C THR A 98 -10.94 18.93 8.81
N GLY A 99 -10.06 18.80 7.83
CA GLY A 99 -8.62 19.04 7.99
C GLY A 99 -7.84 17.99 8.81
N SER A 100 -8.47 16.94 9.32
CA SER A 100 -7.79 15.89 10.09
C SER A 100 -7.93 14.53 9.42
N TYR A 101 -6.80 13.83 9.30
CA TYR A 101 -6.68 12.59 8.58
C TYR A 101 -6.03 11.54 9.46
N ARG A 102 -6.43 10.31 9.24
CA ARG A 102 -5.79 9.12 9.77
C ARG A 102 -4.87 8.55 8.70
N ASP A 103 -3.62 8.27 9.06
CA ASP A 103 -2.67 7.58 8.18
C ASP A 103 -2.81 6.05 8.31
N ILE A 104 -2.96 5.36 7.18
CA ILE A 104 -2.96 3.91 7.06
C ILE A 104 -1.90 3.50 6.04
N GLN A 105 -0.93 2.73 6.49
CA GLN A 105 0.15 2.22 5.64
C GLN A 105 -0.25 0.90 4.96
N PHE A 106 0.28 0.67 3.75
CA PHE A 106 0.14 -0.60 3.01
C PHE A 106 1.38 -0.88 2.16
N GLY A 107 1.48 -2.10 1.64
CA GLY A 107 2.69 -2.64 1.03
C GLY A 107 3.51 -3.46 2.03
N PRO A 108 4.82 -3.67 1.79
CA PRO A 108 5.60 -3.13 0.67
C PRO A 108 5.17 -3.69 -0.69
N ILE A 109 5.47 -2.92 -1.74
CA ILE A 109 5.61 -3.42 -3.11
C ILE A 109 7.10 -3.50 -3.37
N ASP A 110 7.67 -4.69 -3.23
CA ASP A 110 9.11 -4.94 -3.35
C ASP A 110 9.53 -5.11 -4.82
N GLU A 111 10.85 -5.10 -5.08
CA GLU A 111 11.44 -5.50 -6.36
C GLU A 111 11.06 -6.95 -6.74
N ASP A 112 10.80 -7.17 -8.03
CA ASP A 112 10.69 -8.50 -8.63
C ASP A 112 11.40 -8.51 -9.99
N GLY A 113 12.63 -9.05 -10.00
CA GLY A 113 13.52 -9.05 -11.18
C GLY A 113 14.01 -7.67 -11.65
N GLY A 114 13.34 -6.60 -11.25
CA GLY A 114 13.65 -5.20 -11.53
C GLY A 114 12.94 -4.24 -10.56
N SER A 115 13.20 -2.95 -10.74
CA SER A 115 12.57 -1.89 -9.94
C SER A 115 11.06 -1.83 -10.20
N PRO A 116 10.21 -1.75 -9.16
CA PRO A 116 8.78 -1.51 -9.34
C PRO A 116 8.54 -0.10 -9.92
N GLU A 117 7.73 -0.04 -10.97
CA GLU A 117 7.16 1.19 -11.53
C GLU A 117 5.64 1.18 -11.34
N VAL A 118 5.09 2.18 -10.67
CA VAL A 118 3.64 2.30 -10.48
C VAL A 118 3.02 2.92 -11.73
N LEU A 119 2.26 2.13 -12.48
CA LEU A 119 1.59 2.57 -13.70
C LEU A 119 0.26 3.27 -13.41
N SER A 120 -0.49 2.80 -12.42
CA SER A 120 -1.75 3.41 -12.04
C SER A 120 -2.19 3.03 -10.64
N VAL A 121 -2.87 3.97 -9.99
CA VAL A 121 -3.57 3.78 -8.72
C VAL A 121 -5.05 4.09 -8.97
N PHE A 122 -5.93 3.13 -8.70
CA PHE A 122 -7.35 3.27 -9.01
C PHE A 122 -8.24 2.45 -8.09
N PHE A 123 -9.55 2.66 -8.24
CA PHE A 123 -10.57 2.01 -7.43
C PHE A 123 -11.53 1.21 -8.30
N ALA A 124 -11.89 0.02 -7.83
CA ALA A 124 -12.90 -0.85 -8.43
C ALA A 124 -13.50 -1.77 -7.38
N ASN A 125 -14.71 -2.28 -7.63
CA ASN A 125 -15.27 -3.36 -6.83
C ASN A 125 -14.54 -4.67 -7.15
N ALA A 126 -14.08 -5.38 -6.12
CA ALA A 126 -13.30 -6.61 -6.22
C ALA A 126 -13.75 -7.69 -5.21
N ASN A 127 -14.77 -7.43 -4.40
CA ASN A 127 -15.31 -8.33 -3.37
C ASN A 127 -16.85 -8.28 -3.22
N LYS A 128 -17.54 -7.57 -4.13
CA LYS A 128 -19.01 -7.34 -4.16
C LYS A 128 -19.54 -6.41 -3.07
N ASP A 129 -18.65 -5.63 -2.46
CA ASP A 129 -18.99 -4.66 -1.43
C ASP A 129 -19.61 -3.41 -2.06
N LYS A 130 -20.20 -2.54 -1.23
CA LYS A 130 -20.53 -1.18 -1.65
C LYS A 130 -19.30 -0.27 -1.74
N VAL A 131 -18.16 -0.73 -1.22
CA VAL A 131 -16.91 0.00 -1.14
C VAL A 131 -16.00 -0.50 -2.26
N SER A 132 -15.23 0.41 -2.87
CA SER A 132 -14.24 0.00 -3.87
C SER A 132 -12.91 -0.32 -3.21
N GLU A 133 -12.25 -1.37 -3.69
CA GLU A 133 -10.88 -1.72 -3.34
C GLU A 133 -9.90 -0.71 -3.92
N LEU A 134 -8.80 -0.51 -3.20
CA LEU A 134 -7.63 0.17 -3.72
C LEU A 134 -6.84 -0.82 -4.59
N ILE A 135 -6.51 -0.41 -5.81
CA ILE A 135 -5.75 -1.22 -6.76
C ILE A 135 -4.55 -0.43 -7.24
N VAL A 136 -3.37 -1.03 -7.13
CA VAL A 136 -2.10 -0.50 -7.65
C VAL A 136 -1.60 -1.44 -8.74
N LEU A 137 -1.50 -0.96 -9.97
CA LEU A 137 -0.88 -1.69 -11.06
C LEU A 137 0.59 -1.29 -11.15
N THR A 138 1.47 -2.28 -11.10
CA THR A 138 2.91 -2.10 -11.23
C THR A 138 3.48 -2.83 -12.44
N LYS A 139 4.65 -2.37 -12.86
CA LYS A 139 5.46 -2.94 -13.92
C LYS A 139 6.90 -3.09 -13.42
N TYR A 140 7.53 -4.20 -13.77
CA TYR A 140 8.90 -4.53 -13.41
C TYR A 140 9.67 -4.84 -14.68
N PRO A 141 10.61 -3.97 -15.09
CA PRO A 141 11.48 -4.27 -16.22
C PRO A 141 12.30 -5.54 -15.94
N GLN A 142 12.16 -6.54 -16.81
CA GLN A 142 12.83 -7.82 -16.71
C GLN A 142 14.04 -7.86 -17.64
N ARG A 143 15.21 -8.19 -17.08
CA ARG A 143 16.44 -8.41 -17.84
C ARG A 143 17.10 -9.69 -17.36
N HIS A 144 16.75 -10.80 -18.00
CA HIS A 144 17.29 -12.12 -17.71
C HIS A 144 18.10 -12.63 -18.91
N TYR A 145 18.94 -13.65 -18.70
CA TYR A 145 19.71 -14.27 -19.79
C TYR A 145 18.82 -14.87 -20.88
N ASP A 146 17.68 -15.45 -20.46
CA ASP A 146 16.76 -16.18 -21.34
C ASP A 146 15.59 -15.35 -21.84
N TYR A 147 15.30 -14.20 -21.22
CA TYR A 147 14.18 -13.34 -21.59
C TYR A 147 14.38 -11.88 -21.18
N THR A 148 13.69 -11.00 -21.89
CA THR A 148 13.61 -9.57 -21.60
C THR A 148 12.18 -9.10 -21.79
N GLY A 149 11.79 -8.04 -21.09
CA GLY A 149 10.44 -7.47 -21.23
C GLY A 149 9.97 -6.78 -19.96
N ASP A 150 8.66 -6.82 -19.75
CA ASP A 150 8.02 -6.20 -18.60
C ASP A 150 7.09 -7.21 -17.91
N LEU A 151 7.29 -7.41 -16.61
CA LEU A 151 6.36 -8.14 -15.75
C LEU A 151 5.33 -7.15 -15.19
N TYR A 152 4.05 -7.46 -15.31
CA TYR A 152 2.96 -6.67 -14.75
C TYR A 152 2.39 -7.40 -13.53
N GLU A 153 2.20 -6.66 -12.44
CA GLU A 153 1.50 -7.14 -11.25
C GLU A 153 0.42 -6.17 -10.82
N THR A 154 -0.64 -6.70 -10.21
CA THR A 154 -1.74 -5.89 -9.69
C THR A 154 -1.89 -6.15 -8.21
N HIS A 155 -1.76 -5.11 -7.40
CA HIS A 155 -1.88 -5.19 -5.96
C HIS A 155 -3.26 -4.68 -5.53
N ILE A 156 -4.12 -5.60 -5.10
CA ILE A 156 -5.50 -5.28 -4.69
C ILE A 156 -5.59 -5.29 -3.17
N TYR A 157 -6.10 -4.21 -2.59
CA TYR A 157 -6.27 -4.05 -1.16
C TYR A 157 -7.72 -3.72 -0.82
N THR A 158 -8.25 -4.40 0.18
CA THR A 158 -9.54 -4.06 0.79
C THR A 158 -9.32 -3.32 2.10
N LEU A 159 -10.13 -2.29 2.36
CA LEU A 159 -10.08 -1.56 3.62
C LEU A 159 -11.02 -2.20 4.63
N THR A 160 -10.45 -2.82 5.67
CA THR A 160 -11.23 -3.34 6.79
C THR A 160 -11.47 -2.22 7.81
N THR A 161 -12.67 -1.63 7.79
CA THR A 161 -13.05 -0.51 8.68
C THR A 161 -13.03 -0.87 10.17
N LYS A 162 -13.21 -2.14 10.53
CA LYS A 162 -13.14 -2.60 11.93
C LYS A 162 -11.75 -2.41 12.54
N ASN A 163 -10.71 -2.70 11.75
CA ASN A 163 -9.33 -2.72 12.22
C ASN A 163 -8.51 -1.55 11.65
N ASN A 164 -9.11 -0.73 10.79
CA ASN A 164 -8.47 0.40 10.12
C ASN A 164 -7.18 -0.01 9.38
N GLN A 165 -7.25 -1.13 8.68
CA GLN A 165 -6.12 -1.72 7.96
C GLN A 165 -6.51 -2.02 6.53
N LEU A 166 -5.56 -1.83 5.63
CA LEU A 166 -5.63 -2.34 4.27
C LEU A 166 -5.11 -3.78 4.26
N THR A 167 -5.95 -4.69 3.78
CA THR A 167 -5.63 -6.11 3.65
C THR A 167 -5.37 -6.43 2.20
N TYR A 168 -4.20 -7.00 1.91
CA TYR A 168 -3.82 -7.46 0.58
C TYR A 168 -4.65 -8.69 0.18
N LEU A 169 -5.27 -8.64 -0.99
CA LEU A 169 -6.09 -9.71 -1.56
C LEU A 169 -5.27 -10.59 -2.51
N GLU A 170 -4.26 -11.28 -1.98
CA GLU A 170 -3.27 -12.09 -2.72
C GLU A 170 -3.87 -12.93 -3.86
N LYS A 171 -4.82 -13.82 -3.56
CA LYS A 171 -5.45 -14.71 -4.56
C LYS A 171 -6.18 -13.97 -5.69
N LEU A 172 -6.62 -12.75 -5.44
CA LEU A 172 -7.28 -11.93 -6.44
C LEU A 172 -6.23 -11.17 -7.26
N SER A 173 -5.24 -10.57 -6.60
CA SER A 173 -4.08 -9.90 -7.19
C SER A 173 -3.36 -10.78 -8.22
N GLU A 174 -3.06 -12.03 -7.87
CA GLU A 174 -2.38 -13.02 -8.74
C GLU A 174 -3.11 -13.26 -10.08
N LYS A 175 -4.43 -13.09 -10.12
CA LYS A 175 -5.22 -13.31 -11.36
C LYS A 175 -4.98 -12.25 -12.43
N PHE A 176 -4.32 -11.16 -12.07
CA PHE A 176 -4.04 -10.02 -12.94
C PHE A 176 -2.54 -9.86 -13.24
N GLY A 177 -1.70 -10.81 -12.83
CA GLY A 177 -0.29 -10.85 -13.20
C GLY A 177 -0.06 -11.32 -14.63
N GLY A 178 1.09 -10.96 -15.21
CA GLY A 178 1.55 -11.52 -16.48
C GLY A 178 2.79 -10.84 -17.06
N CYS A 179 3.53 -11.58 -17.89
CA CYS A 179 4.73 -11.11 -18.57
C CYS A 179 4.41 -10.63 -19.99
N GLU A 180 4.92 -9.47 -20.37
CA GLU A 180 5.06 -8.99 -21.75
C GLU A 180 6.54 -9.20 -22.13
N CYS A 181 6.88 -10.43 -22.49
CA CYS A 181 8.27 -10.90 -22.48
C CYS A 181 8.63 -11.65 -23.76
N GLU A 182 9.83 -11.42 -24.24
CA GLU A 182 10.41 -12.11 -25.40
C GLU A 182 11.55 -13.01 -24.93
N TYR A 183 11.46 -14.28 -25.26
CA TYR A 183 12.42 -15.31 -24.88
C TYR A 183 13.44 -15.53 -26.00
N LYS A 184 14.63 -15.97 -25.62
CA LYS A 184 15.76 -16.24 -26.53
C LYS A 184 15.45 -17.33 -27.56
N ASP A 185 14.56 -18.28 -27.25
CA ASP A 185 14.08 -19.33 -28.15
C ASP A 185 13.03 -18.84 -29.16
N GLY A 186 12.67 -17.55 -29.13
CA GLY A 186 11.66 -16.93 -29.99
C GLY A 186 10.24 -16.96 -29.43
N ARG A 187 10.00 -17.62 -28.29
CA ARG A 187 8.70 -17.59 -27.61
C ARG A 187 8.39 -16.18 -27.12
N LYS A 188 7.11 -15.80 -27.16
CA LYS A 188 6.63 -14.51 -26.65
C LYS A 188 5.47 -14.73 -25.70
N GLU A 189 5.52 -14.08 -24.56
CA GLU A 189 4.40 -13.94 -23.64
C GLU A 189 3.83 -12.53 -23.76
N ARG A 190 2.50 -12.43 -23.69
CA ARG A 190 1.77 -11.17 -23.83
C ARG A 190 0.92 -10.96 -22.58
N ALA A 191 1.24 -9.93 -21.81
CA ALA A 191 0.46 -9.57 -20.63
C ALA A 191 -0.94 -9.09 -21.05
N ILE A 192 -1.97 -9.64 -20.41
CA ILE A 192 -3.37 -9.31 -20.70
C ILE A 192 -3.77 -8.00 -20.00
N TYR A 193 -3.29 -7.77 -18.78
CA TYR A 193 -3.74 -6.68 -17.91
C TYR A 193 -2.66 -5.63 -17.74
N LYS A 194 -2.58 -4.70 -18.69
CA LYS A 194 -1.53 -3.66 -18.74
C LYS A 194 -2.00 -2.27 -18.32
N ASN A 195 -3.28 -2.12 -18.00
CA ASN A 195 -3.86 -0.85 -17.61
C ASN A 195 -5.11 -1.06 -16.74
N ALA A 196 -5.53 0.02 -16.07
CA ALA A 196 -6.68 0.01 -15.17
C ALA A 196 -8.00 -0.40 -15.86
N LYS A 197 -8.20 -0.08 -17.15
CA LYS A 197 -9.44 -0.39 -17.87
C LYS A 197 -9.61 -1.90 -18.05
N ASP A 198 -8.54 -2.61 -18.39
CA ASP A 198 -8.58 -4.06 -18.61
C ASP A 198 -8.85 -4.81 -17.30
N ILE A 199 -8.19 -4.38 -16.21
CA ILE A 199 -8.41 -4.93 -14.85
C ILE A 199 -9.86 -4.70 -14.42
N LYS A 200 -10.37 -3.47 -14.50
CA LYS A 200 -11.77 -3.13 -14.19
C LYS A 200 -12.76 -3.94 -15.01
N THR A 201 -12.49 -4.13 -16.30
CA THR A 201 -13.35 -4.91 -17.19
C THR A 201 -13.38 -6.37 -16.77
N ARG A 202 -12.24 -6.94 -16.39
CA ARG A 202 -12.15 -8.33 -15.95
C ARG A 202 -12.79 -8.55 -14.58
N LEU A 203 -12.61 -7.64 -13.63
CA LEU A 203 -13.29 -7.70 -12.33
C LEU A 203 -14.81 -7.77 -12.52
N LYS A 204 -15.38 -6.90 -13.38
CA LYS A 204 -16.81 -6.96 -13.74
C LYS A 204 -17.22 -8.30 -14.34
N LYS A 205 -16.41 -8.87 -15.23
CA LYS A 205 -16.66 -10.21 -15.83
C LYS A 205 -16.59 -11.35 -14.81
N MET A 206 -15.89 -11.16 -13.69
CA MET A 206 -15.85 -12.11 -12.57
C MET A 206 -17.07 -11.98 -11.64
N GLY A 207 -17.93 -10.98 -11.88
CA GLY A 207 -19.15 -10.74 -11.11
C GLY A 207 -18.97 -9.83 -9.90
N TYR A 208 -17.92 -8.99 -9.89
CA TYR A 208 -17.75 -7.90 -8.93
C TYR A 208 -18.38 -6.60 -9.44
#